data_AF-D5DBL4-F1
#
_entry.id   AF-D5DBL4-F1
#
_cell.length_a   1.000
_cell.length_b   1.000
_cell.length_c   1.000
_cell.angle_alpha   90.00
_cell.angle_beta   90.00
_cell.angle_gamma   90.00
#
_symmetry.space_group_name_H-M   'P 1'
#
loop_
_entity.id
_entity.type
_entity.pdbx_description
1 polymer ?
#
loop_
_entity_poly.entity_id
_entity_poly.type
_entity_poly.pdbx_seq_one_letter_code
_entity_poly.pdbx_strand_id
1 'polypeptide(L)'
;MDEFRKSTAPFYFADHIWKDKNGMTTYGMLLTNRPEDDGDYDLHSLLEEAYVDHKKILITTVYDNSEQQLTGYVIHLSDDQDVFTFMDDTGAKLVIDFYDVVEIEIED
;
A
#
# COMPACT_ATOMS: atom_id res chain seq x y z
N MET A 1 -18.25 16.49 -18.95
CA MET A 1 -17.24 15.48 -19.30
C MET A 1 -16.20 15.60 -18.22
N ASP A 2 -16.08 14.53 -17.44
CA ASP A 2 -15.46 14.50 -16.12
C ASP A 2 -14.02 14.99 -16.13
N GLU A 3 -13.75 15.92 -15.21
CA GLU A 3 -12.39 16.27 -14.81
C GLU A 3 -11.79 15.05 -14.09
N PHE A 4 -11.22 14.12 -14.86
CA PHE A 4 -10.16 13.26 -14.33
C PHE A 4 -9.05 14.20 -13.88
N ARG A 5 -9.04 14.54 -12.58
CA ARG A 5 -7.90 15.19 -11.94
C ARG A 5 -6.72 14.25 -12.10
N LYS A 6 -5.89 14.54 -13.09
CA LYS A 6 -4.59 13.91 -13.30
C LYS A 6 -3.76 14.15 -12.04
N SER A 7 -3.56 13.09 -11.26
CA SER A 7 -2.74 13.14 -10.06
C SER A 7 -1.28 13.20 -10.49
N THR A 8 -0.61 14.31 -10.21
CA THR A 8 0.82 14.53 -10.50
C THR A 8 1.73 14.09 -9.35
N ALA A 9 1.19 13.34 -8.36
CA ALA A 9 1.96 12.89 -7.21
C ALA A 9 2.74 11.61 -7.57
N PRO A 10 4.01 11.45 -7.12
CA PRO A 10 4.73 10.19 -7.26
C PRO A 10 4.05 9.09 -6.40
N PHE A 11 3.97 7.88 -6.95
CA PHE A 11 3.34 6.73 -6.31
C PHE A 11 4.36 5.60 -6.12
N TYR A 12 4.18 4.82 -5.06
CA TYR A 12 4.76 3.48 -4.96
C TYR A 12 3.78 2.45 -5.53
N PHE A 13 4.32 1.41 -6.15
CA PHE A 13 3.58 0.32 -6.79
C PHE A 13 4.01 -1.03 -6.20
N ALA A 14 3.06 -1.83 -5.72
CA ALA A 14 3.34 -3.20 -5.25
C ALA A 14 2.17 -4.14 -5.57
N ASP A 15 2.45 -5.42 -5.77
CA ASP A 15 1.39 -6.42 -5.91
C ASP A 15 0.76 -6.70 -4.54
N HIS A 16 -0.57 -6.92 -4.53
CA HIS A 16 -1.24 -7.27 -3.29
C HIS A 16 -2.37 -8.28 -3.43
N ILE A 17 -2.62 -8.96 -2.31
CA ILE A 17 -3.78 -9.81 -2.09
C ILE A 17 -4.59 -9.21 -0.95
N TRP A 18 -5.80 -8.77 -1.26
CA TRP A 18 -6.75 -8.26 -0.28
C TRP A 18 -7.74 -9.36 0.11
N LYS A 19 -7.98 -9.50 1.42
CA LYS A 19 -9.05 -10.32 1.98
C LYS A 19 -10.00 -9.44 2.78
N ASP A 20 -11.25 -9.39 2.34
CA ASP A 20 -12.29 -8.66 3.04
C ASP A 20 -12.67 -9.35 4.37
N LYS A 21 -13.51 -8.68 5.16
CA LYS A 21 -14.02 -9.22 6.44
C LYS A 21 -14.80 -10.54 6.32
N ASN A 22 -15.23 -10.92 5.12
CA ASN A 22 -15.95 -12.16 4.84
C ASN A 22 -15.00 -13.27 4.35
N GLY A 23 -13.70 -12.98 4.19
CA GLY A 23 -12.70 -13.89 3.67
C GLY A 23 -12.64 -13.98 2.14
N MET A 24 -13.35 -13.10 1.43
CA MET A 24 -13.29 -13.03 -0.03
C MET A 24 -11.93 -12.47 -0.45
N THR A 25 -11.26 -13.17 -1.36
CA THR A 25 -9.91 -12.82 -1.82
C THR A 25 -9.95 -12.08 -3.14
N THR A 26 -9.23 -10.97 -3.22
CA THR A 26 -9.06 -10.13 -4.41
C THR A 26 -7.58 -9.91 -4.66
N TYR A 27 -7.18 -9.98 -5.92
CA TYR A 27 -5.81 -9.68 -6.36
C TYR A 27 -5.81 -8.29 -6.99
N GLY A 28 -4.80 -7.49 -6.71
CA GLY A 28 -4.74 -6.13 -7.21
C GLY A 28 -3.34 -5.52 -7.10
N MET A 29 -3.27 -4.27 -7.51
CA MET A 29 -2.06 -3.45 -7.43
C MET A 29 -2.26 -2.40 -6.35
N LEU A 30 -1.28 -2.25 -5.47
CA LEU A 30 -1.25 -1.22 -4.44
C LEU A 30 -0.59 0.01 -5.05
N LEU A 31 -1.37 1.08 -5.18
CA LEU A 31 -0.89 2.42 -5.53
C LEU A 31 -1.03 3.30 -4.31
N THR A 32 0.10 3.73 -3.74
CA THR A 32 0.11 4.62 -2.57
C THR A 32 0.99 5.84 -2.85
N ASN A 33 0.52 7.02 -2.47
CA ASN A 33 1.29 8.27 -2.62
C ASN A 33 2.60 8.18 -1.82
N ARG A 34 3.67 8.76 -2.36
CA ARG A 34 4.85 9.05 -1.56
C ARG A 34 4.51 10.12 -0.50
N PRO A 35 5.18 10.08 0.67
CA PRO A 35 5.24 11.24 1.56
C PRO A 35 5.61 12.53 0.80
N GLU A 36 5.04 13.66 1.22
CA GLU A 36 5.33 14.98 0.60
C GLU A 36 6.68 15.56 1.05
N ASP A 37 7.40 14.90 1.96
CA ASP A 37 8.72 15.33 2.40
C ASP A 37 9.81 14.87 1.41
N ASP A 38 10.89 15.67 1.29
CA ASP A 38 12.05 15.35 0.44
C ASP A 38 12.90 14.17 0.99
N GLY A 39 12.30 13.31 1.81
CA GLY A 39 12.95 12.13 2.34
C GLY A 39 12.99 11.02 1.29
N ASP A 40 14.18 10.45 1.06
CA ASP A 40 14.34 9.21 0.28
C ASP A 40 13.85 8.00 1.09
N TYR A 41 12.56 7.98 1.40
CA TYR A 41 11.92 6.81 1.99
C TYR A 41 11.39 5.95 0.86
N ASP A 42 11.72 4.66 0.83
CA ASP A 42 11.03 3.70 -0.03
C ASP A 42 9.86 3.04 0.75
N LEU A 43 8.85 2.53 0.05
CA LEU A 43 7.68 1.95 0.69
C LEU A 43 8.04 0.75 1.58
N HIS A 44 9.05 -0.03 1.21
CA HIS A 44 9.50 -1.18 1.98
C HIS A 44 10.05 -0.74 3.34
N SER A 45 10.99 0.21 3.35
CA SER A 45 11.55 0.82 4.57
C SER A 45 10.48 1.42 5.47
N LEU A 46 9.46 2.07 4.90
CA LEU A 46 8.33 2.63 5.66
C LEU A 46 7.46 1.55 6.31
N LEU A 47 7.20 0.45 5.60
CA LEU A 47 6.42 -0.66 6.14
C LEU A 47 7.22 -1.47 7.17
N GLU A 48 8.53 -1.61 6.98
CA GLU A 48 9.43 -2.23 7.94
C GLU A 48 9.49 -1.42 9.24
N GLU A 49 9.68 -0.10 9.15
CA GLU A 49 9.64 0.80 10.31
C GLU A 49 8.28 0.68 11.03
N ALA A 50 7.18 0.67 10.27
CA ALA A 50 5.86 0.52 10.85
C ALA A 50 5.66 -0.81 11.58
N TYR A 51 6.23 -1.90 11.05
CA TYR A 51 6.22 -3.21 11.68
C TYR A 51 7.05 -3.24 12.97
N VAL A 52 8.31 -2.79 12.91
CA VAL A 52 9.27 -2.80 14.02
C VAL A 52 8.79 -1.92 15.18
N ASP A 53 8.32 -0.71 14.88
CA ASP A 53 7.88 0.24 15.89
C ASP A 53 6.40 0.08 16.30
N HIS A 54 5.72 -0.91 15.70
CA HIS A 54 4.28 -1.13 15.89
C HIS A 54 3.45 0.15 15.66
N LYS A 55 3.84 0.94 14.67
CA LYS A 55 3.19 2.20 14.33
C LYS A 55 1.88 1.93 13.60
N LYS A 56 0.85 2.66 13.98
CA LYS A 56 -0.40 2.69 13.21
C LYS A 56 -0.18 3.57 11.99
N ILE A 57 -0.45 3.02 10.81
CA ILE A 57 -0.25 3.72 9.53
C ILE A 57 -1.56 3.85 8.76
N LEU A 58 -1.57 4.78 7.82
CA LEU A 58 -2.62 4.97 6.83
C LEU A 58 -2.06 4.54 5.48
N ILE A 59 -2.69 3.56 4.84
CA ILE A 59 -2.39 3.15 3.47
C ILE A 59 -3.51 3.63 2.57
N THR A 60 -3.18 4.33 1.50
CA THR A 60 -4.13 4.58 0.41
C THR A 60 -3.91 3.50 -0.64
N THR A 61 -5.00 2.88 -1.07
CA THR A 61 -5.02 1.86 -2.12
C THR A 61 -5.87 2.36 -3.27
N VAL A 62 -5.54 1.98 -4.50
CA VAL A 62 -6.38 2.24 -5.68
C VAL A 62 -6.73 0.92 -6.32
N TYR A 63 -8.01 0.58 -6.31
CA TYR A 63 -8.53 -0.64 -6.93
C TYR A 63 -9.79 -0.32 -7.71
N ASP A 64 -9.90 -0.83 -8.94
CA ASP A 64 -11.06 -0.61 -9.83
C ASP A 64 -11.48 0.87 -9.95
N ASN A 65 -10.49 1.76 -10.19
CA ASN A 65 -10.65 3.22 -10.28
C ASN A 65 -11.25 3.88 -9.02
N SER A 66 -11.21 3.21 -7.87
CA SER A 66 -11.66 3.73 -6.60
C SER A 66 -10.50 3.80 -5.62
N GLU A 67 -10.28 4.99 -5.06
CA GLU A 67 -9.34 5.18 -3.97
C GLU A 67 -9.97 4.74 -2.65
N GLN A 68 -9.23 3.99 -1.85
CA GLN A 68 -9.65 3.58 -0.52
C GLN A 68 -8.52 3.83 0.47
N GLN A 69 -8.87 4.53 1.56
CA GLN A 69 -7.99 4.77 2.69
C GLN A 69 -8.21 3.69 3.76
N LEU A 70 -7.11 3.05 4.18
CA LEU A 70 -7.09 1.99 5.18
C LEU A 70 -6.19 2.40 6.33
N THR A 71 -6.74 2.46 7.54
CA THR A 71 -5.97 2.73 8.76
C THR A 71 -5.77 1.42 9.53
N GLY A 72 -4.54 1.13 9.92
CA GLY A 72 -4.23 -0.16 10.55
C GLY A 72 -2.76 -0.35 10.91
N TYR A 73 -2.36 -1.61 11.04
CA TYR A 73 -1.01 -2.01 11.45
C TYR A 73 -0.42 -3.00 10.47
N VAL A 74 0.89 -2.93 10.28
CA VAL A 74 1.66 -4.03 9.71
C VAL A 74 1.85 -5.07 10.81
N ILE A 75 1.23 -6.24 10.63
CA ILE A 75 1.16 -7.30 11.66
C ILE A 75 2.12 -8.46 11.39
N HIS A 76 2.74 -8.50 10.21
CA HIS A 76 3.66 -9.54 9.82
C HIS A 76 4.60 -9.05 8.72
N LEU A 77 5.86 -9.50 8.80
CA LEU A 77 6.91 -9.40 7.79
C LEU A 77 7.47 -10.80 7.59
N SER A 78 7.57 -11.28 6.34
CA SER A 78 8.16 -12.58 6.02
C SER A 78 9.64 -12.66 6.38
N ASP A 79 10.16 -13.89 6.55
CA ASP A 79 11.59 -14.12 6.86
C ASP A 79 12.52 -13.55 5.77
N ASP A 80 12.11 -13.62 4.51
CA ASP A 80 12.83 -13.05 3.36
C ASP A 80 12.61 -11.53 3.22
N GLN A 81 11.84 -10.91 4.13
CA GLN A 81 11.51 -9.49 4.20
C GLN A 81 10.79 -8.88 2.98
N ASP A 82 10.35 -9.69 2.02
CA ASP A 82 9.70 -9.18 0.81
C ASP A 82 8.16 -9.12 0.89
N VAL A 83 7.55 -9.76 1.91
CA VAL A 83 6.10 -9.82 2.06
C VAL A 83 5.64 -9.25 3.39
N PHE A 84 4.80 -8.21 3.31
CA PHE A 84 4.16 -7.56 4.45
C PHE A 84 2.70 -7.96 4.53
N THR A 85 2.18 -8.17 5.75
CA THR A 85 0.73 -8.24 5.97
C THR A 85 0.28 -7.05 6.81
N PHE A 86 -0.52 -6.20 6.19
CA PHE A 86 -1.25 -5.13 6.85
C PHE A 86 -2.66 -5.60 7.23
N MET A 87 -3.14 -5.16 8.39
CA MET A 87 -4.52 -5.39 8.84
C MET A 87 -5.14 -4.06 9.25
N ASP A 88 -6.27 -3.74 8.65
CA ASP A 88 -7.02 -2.53 8.98
C ASP A 88 -7.83 -2.67 10.27
N ASP A 89 -8.38 -1.57 10.75
CA ASP A 89 -9.23 -1.51 11.94
C ASP A 89 -10.52 -2.37 11.84
N THR A 90 -10.91 -2.80 10.64
CA THR A 90 -12.07 -3.67 10.40
C THR A 90 -11.71 -5.16 10.40
N GLY A 91 -10.41 -5.48 10.46
CA GLY A 91 -9.88 -6.84 10.36
C GLY A 91 -9.66 -7.32 8.93
N ALA A 92 -9.85 -6.45 7.92
CA ALA A 92 -9.50 -6.76 6.54
C ALA A 92 -7.97 -6.81 6.41
N LYS A 93 -7.48 -7.76 5.62
CA LYS A 93 -6.04 -8.02 5.48
C LYS A 93 -5.57 -7.69 4.08
N LEU A 94 -4.46 -6.97 4.00
CA LEU A 94 -3.74 -6.66 2.78
C LEU A 94 -2.37 -7.32 2.87
N VAL A 95 -2.10 -8.28 1.99
CA VAL A 95 -0.77 -8.85 1.82
C VAL A 95 -0.09 -8.10 0.69
N ILE A 96 1.03 -7.46 0.96
CA ILE A 96 1.81 -6.65 0.02
C ILE A 96 3.09 -7.42 -0.29
N ASP A 97 3.32 -7.75 -1.56
CA ASP A 97 4.47 -8.51 -2.04
C ASP A 97 5.36 -7.60 -2.88
N PHE A 98 6.63 -7.48 -2.49
CA PHE A 98 7.59 -6.56 -3.09
C PHE A 98 8.42 -7.18 -4.23
N TYR A 99 8.14 -8.41 -4.65
CA TYR A 99 8.94 -9.14 -5.64
C TYR A 99 9.14 -8.39 -6.98
N ASP A 100 8.20 -7.53 -7.39
CA ASP A 100 8.24 -6.74 -8.64
C ASP A 100 7.80 -5.27 -8.41
N VAL A 101 8.27 -4.60 -7.35
CA VAL A 101 8.02 -3.16 -7.16
C VAL A 101 8.74 -2.34 -8.22
N VAL A 102 7.98 -1.53 -8.95
CA VAL A 102 8.49 -0.58 -9.95
C VAL A 102 8.16 0.83 -9.50
N GLU A 103 9.13 1.73 -9.49
CA GLU A 103 8.84 3.15 -9.35
C GLU A 103 8.27 3.68 -10.66
N ILE A 104 7.05 4.20 -10.61
CA ILE A 104 6.38 4.75 -11.79
C ILE A 104 6.18 6.24 -11.58
N GLU A 105 6.86 7.05 -12.39
CA GLU A 105 6.50 8.45 -12.60
C GLU A 105 5.32 8.50 -13.56
N ILE A 106 4.14 8.88 -13.05
CA ILE A 106 2.97 9.09 -13.89
C ILE A 106 3.08 10.51 -14.46
N GLU A 107 3.68 10.63 -15.64
CA GLU A 107 3.63 11.85 -16.45
C GLU A 107 2.37 11.88 -17.34
N ASP A 108 1.93 13.11 -17.63
CA ASP A 108 0.59 13.46 -18.11
C ASP A 108 0.27 13.16 -19.59
#